data_AF-A0A167VVP1-F1
#
_entry.id   AF-A0A167VVP1-F1
#
_cell.length_a   1.000
_cell.length_b   1.000
_cell.length_c   1.000
_cell.angle_alpha   90.00
_cell.angle_beta   90.00
_cell.angle_gamma   90.00
#
_symmetry.space_group_name_H-M   'P 1'
#
loop_
_entity.id
_entity.type
_entity.pdbx_description
1 polymer ?
#
loop_
_entity_poly.entity_id
_entity_poly.type
_entity_poly.pdbx_seq_one_letter_code
_entity_poly.pdbx_strand_id
1 'polypeptide(L)'
;MPIIVALIALIALVYGAVRAFYALQAAFGLAVAVGVAVLAGLLLIAAVVYWWRRRKEVASNISDGDWTHELKGTWGSVRLAAGKRLCEIRLGGEQGAYIFADLLGAEVQGHDARWQVALKVKDAKHQVWVLPMLGERQAKQWRRVFLLAVEQRL
;
A
#
# COMPACT_ATOMS: atom_id res chain seq x y z
N MET A 1 -5.15 11.71 18.88
CA MET A 1 -3.87 11.80 19.61
C MET A 1 -2.58 11.65 18.76
N PRO A 2 -2.53 10.99 17.57
CA PRO A 2 -1.26 10.86 16.81
C PRO A 2 -0.80 12.15 16.11
N ILE A 3 -1.71 13.08 15.82
CA ILE A 3 -1.41 14.32 15.09
C ILE A 3 -0.53 15.27 15.93
N ILE A 4 -0.81 15.39 17.24
CA ILE A 4 -0.04 16.26 18.15
C ILE A 4 1.40 15.77 18.28
N VAL A 5 1.59 14.46 18.42
CA VAL A 5 2.93 13.85 18.50
C VAL A 5 3.73 14.09 17.22
N ALA A 6 3.08 13.96 16.05
CA ALA A 6 3.72 14.27 14.77
C ALA A 6 4.13 15.75 14.67
N LEU A 7 3.32 16.66 15.21
CA LEU A 7 3.58 18.10 15.21
C LEU A 7 4.77 18.46 16.11
N ILE A 8 4.87 17.85 17.29
CA ILE A 8 6.02 18.01 18.20
C ILE A 8 7.29 17.45 17.56
N ALA A 9 7.21 16.27 16.95
CA ALA A 9 8.35 15.68 16.25
C ALA A 9 8.83 16.56 15.09
N LEU A 10 7.90 17.17 14.35
CA LEU A 10 8.22 18.13 13.29
C LEU A 10 8.95 19.37 13.85
N ILE A 11 8.46 19.96 14.94
CA ILE A 11 9.09 21.12 15.59
C ILE A 11 10.49 20.78 16.08
N ALA A 12 10.67 19.63 16.73
CA ALA A 12 11.99 19.18 17.20
C ALA A 12 12.96 18.94 16.04
N LEU A 13 12.48 18.39 14.92
CA LEU A 13 13.27 18.17 13.71
C LEU A 13 13.70 19.51 13.09
N VAL A 14 12.78 20.47 12.96
CA VAL A 14 13.09 21.82 12.46
C VAL A 14 14.09 22.52 13.37
N TYR A 15 13.89 22.48 14.68
CA TYR A 15 14.80 23.10 15.65
C TYR A 15 16.20 22.46 15.61
N GLY A 16 16.27 21.13 15.56
CA GLY A 16 17.52 20.39 15.41
C GLY A 16 18.25 20.72 14.11
N ALA A 17 17.52 20.84 12.99
CA ALA A 17 18.07 21.23 11.70
C ALA A 17 18.63 22.66 11.72
N VAL A 18 17.91 23.61 12.33
CA VAL A 18 18.38 24.99 12.48
C VAL A 18 19.63 25.05 13.35
N ARG A 19 19.65 24.34 14.49
CA ARG A 19 20.82 24.29 15.37
C ARG A 19 22.03 23.65 14.70
N ALA A 20 21.81 22.57 13.95
CA ALA A 20 22.85 21.92 13.16
C ALA A 20 23.37 22.84 12.05
N PHE A 21 22.50 23.59 11.37
CA PHE A 21 22.89 24.55 10.35
C PHE A 21 23.82 25.63 10.92
N TYR A 22 23.47 26.22 12.07
CA TYR A 22 24.33 27.20 12.72
C TYR A 22 25.66 26.59 13.22
N ALA A 23 25.65 25.36 13.73
CA ALA A 23 26.87 24.67 14.12
C ALA A 23 27.80 24.36 12.92
N LEU A 24 27.23 23.92 11.79
CA LEU A 24 27.98 23.70 10.55
C LEU A 24 28.47 25.02 9.94
N GLN A 25 27.67 26.08 9.97
CA GLN A 25 28.08 27.40 9.51
C GLN A 25 29.26 27.94 10.33
N ALA A 26 29.22 27.75 11.65
CA ALA A 26 30.30 28.18 12.55
C ALA A 26 31.60 27.38 12.35
N ALA A 27 31.51 26.09 12.01
CA ALA A 27 32.68 25.21 11.88
C ALA A 27 33.27 25.14 10.46
N PHE A 28 32.44 25.20 9.42
CA PHE A 28 32.83 24.92 8.03
C PHE A 28 32.46 26.03 7.03
N GLY A 29 31.85 27.12 7.51
CA GLY A 29 31.43 28.22 6.67
C GLY A 29 30.10 28.00 5.93
N LEU A 30 29.61 29.08 5.33
CA LEU A 30 28.23 29.18 4.84
C LEU A 30 27.94 28.24 3.65
N ALA A 31 28.92 28.04 2.76
CA ALA A 31 28.76 27.18 1.58
C ALA A 31 28.48 25.71 1.94
N VAL A 32 29.19 25.17 2.95
CA VAL A 32 29.01 23.78 3.41
C VAL A 32 27.66 23.61 4.12
N ALA A 33 27.27 24.59 4.93
CA ALA A 33 25.98 24.56 5.62
C ALA A 33 24.79 24.53 4.63
N VAL A 34 24.84 25.34 3.58
CA VAL A 34 23.81 25.36 2.52
C VAL A 34 23.76 24.02 1.77
N GLY A 35 24.92 23.45 1.42
CA GLY A 35 24.99 22.15 0.74
C GLY A 35 24.34 21.02 1.54
N VAL A 36 24.63 20.95 2.84
CA VAL A 36 24.03 19.95 3.74
C VAL A 36 22.53 20.16 3.90
N ALA A 37 22.07 21.40 4.02
CA ALA A 37 20.64 21.71 4.13
C ALA A 37 19.86 21.25 2.89
N VAL A 38 20.39 21.51 1.69
CA VAL A 38 19.78 21.06 0.43
C VAL A 38 19.74 19.53 0.35
N LEU A 39 20.84 18.85 0.70
CA LEU A 39 20.91 17.38 0.70
C LEU A 39 19.88 16.77 1.67
N ALA A 40 19.79 17.30 2.88
CA ALA A 40 18.83 16.83 3.89
C ALA A 40 17.39 17.05 3.43
N GLY A 41 17.09 18.21 2.82
CA GLY A 41 15.79 18.48 2.21
C GLY A 41 15.43 17.49 1.12
N LEU A 42 16.36 17.18 0.21
CA LEU A 42 16.17 16.19 -0.84
C LEU A 42 15.92 14.78 -0.29
N LEU A 43 16.67 14.37 0.74
CA LEU A 43 16.46 13.07 1.38
C LEU A 43 15.10 12.96 2.06
N LEU A 44 14.64 14.02 2.73
CA LEU A 44 13.30 14.07 3.33
C LEU A 44 12.21 13.98 2.25
N ILE A 45 12.33 14.75 1.17
CA ILE A 45 11.39 14.68 0.05
C ILE A 45 11.38 13.26 -0.55
N ALA A 46 12.56 12.67 -0.78
CA ALA A 46 12.66 11.30 -1.29
C ALA A 46 12.00 10.29 -0.35
N ALA A 47 12.21 10.41 0.96
CA ALA A 47 11.58 9.55 1.96
C ALA A 47 10.05 9.70 1.98
N VAL A 48 9.53 10.93 1.92
CA VAL A 48 8.09 11.21 1.87
C VAL A 48 7.48 10.66 0.58
N VAL A 49 8.12 10.90 -0.57
CA VAL A 49 7.65 10.37 -1.87
C VAL A 49 7.69 8.84 -1.88
N TYR A 50 8.73 8.23 -1.34
CA TYR A 50 8.84 6.77 -1.22
C TYR A 50 7.73 6.21 -0.32
N TRP A 51 7.50 6.83 0.84
CA TRP A 51 6.44 6.44 1.77
C TRP A 51 5.05 6.60 1.15
N TRP A 52 4.83 7.70 0.43
CA TRP A 52 3.58 7.97 -0.25
C TRP A 52 3.33 6.98 -1.39
N ARG A 53 4.34 6.66 -2.22
CA ARG A 53 4.24 5.61 -3.23
C ARG A 53 3.87 4.26 -2.61
N ARG A 54 4.51 3.89 -1.50
CA ARG A 54 4.24 2.65 -0.76
C ARG A 54 2.82 2.59 -0.20
N ARG A 55 2.26 3.72 0.24
CA ARG A 55 0.86 3.85 0.69
C ARG A 55 -0.12 3.88 -0.48
N LYS A 56 0.25 4.50 -1.61
CA LYS A 56 -0.61 4.65 -2.79
C LYS A 56 -0.86 3.33 -3.50
N GLU A 57 0.08 2.38 -3.43
CA GLU A 57 -0.13 1.00 -3.88
C GLU A 57 -1.28 0.29 -3.13
N VAL A 58 -1.59 0.72 -1.91
CA VAL A 58 -2.66 0.17 -1.05
C VAL A 58 -3.87 1.13 -1.00
N ALA A 59 -3.81 2.28 -1.67
CA ALA A 59 -4.91 3.23 -1.65
C ALA A 59 -6.13 2.66 -2.38
N SER A 60 -7.31 2.97 -1.84
CA SER A 60 -8.61 2.63 -2.42
C SER A 60 -8.64 3.01 -3.90
N ASN A 61 -8.80 2.01 -4.78
CA ASN A 61 -8.81 2.24 -6.22
C ASN A 61 -10.12 2.92 -6.66
N ILE A 62 -11.19 2.72 -5.88
CA ILE A 62 -12.54 3.26 -6.09
C ILE A 62 -13.12 3.63 -4.71
N SER A 63 -13.95 4.67 -4.65
CA SER A 63 -14.79 4.98 -3.49
C SER A 63 -16.26 5.00 -3.94
N ASP A 64 -16.74 3.86 -4.40
CA ASP A 64 -18.12 3.70 -4.85
C ASP A 64 -18.94 3.06 -3.73
N GLY A 65 -19.64 3.91 -2.97
CA GLY A 65 -20.34 3.53 -1.75
C GLY A 65 -19.38 2.95 -0.70
N ASP A 66 -19.62 1.69 -0.29
CA ASP A 66 -18.84 0.98 0.72
C ASP A 66 -17.61 0.23 0.14
N TRP A 67 -17.48 0.17 -1.19
CA TRP A 67 -16.43 -0.58 -1.87
C TRP A 67 -15.18 0.27 -2.07
N THR A 68 -14.06 -0.22 -1.55
CA THR A 68 -12.78 0.50 -1.53
C THR A 68 -11.81 0.05 -2.62
N HIS A 69 -11.91 -1.20 -3.08
CA HIS A 69 -11.11 -1.67 -4.20
C HIS A 69 -11.98 -2.49 -5.14
N GLU A 70 -11.84 -2.22 -6.43
CA GLU A 70 -12.44 -3.04 -7.48
C GLU A 70 -11.37 -3.32 -8.53
N LEU A 71 -11.28 -4.59 -8.92
CA LEU A 71 -10.59 -5.07 -10.10
C LEU A 71 -11.64 -5.60 -11.06
N LYS A 72 -11.72 -5.03 -12.26
CA LYS A 72 -12.52 -5.57 -13.36
C LYS A 72 -11.55 -6.05 -14.45
N GLY A 73 -11.71 -7.29 -14.87
CA GLY A 73 -10.99 -7.90 -15.97
C GLY A 73 -11.95 -8.62 -16.91
N THR A 74 -11.44 -9.03 -18.07
CA THR A 74 -12.20 -9.86 -19.04
C THR A 74 -12.62 -11.22 -18.47
N TRP A 75 -11.96 -11.65 -17.41
CA TRP A 75 -12.21 -12.90 -16.68
C TRP A 75 -13.22 -12.77 -15.53
N GLY A 76 -13.60 -11.55 -15.14
CA GLY A 76 -14.49 -11.32 -14.00
C GLY A 76 -14.18 -10.05 -13.22
N SER A 77 -14.65 -9.98 -11.97
CA SER A 77 -14.44 -8.83 -11.10
C SER A 77 -14.19 -9.24 -9.65
N VAL A 78 -13.25 -8.57 -8.98
CA VAL A 78 -13.02 -8.69 -7.54
C VAL A 78 -13.29 -7.34 -6.90
N ARG A 79 -14.11 -7.33 -5.85
CA ARG A 79 -14.44 -6.15 -5.06
C ARG A 79 -14.07 -6.40 -3.61
N LEU A 80 -13.43 -5.43 -2.99
CA LEU A 80 -13.10 -5.42 -1.57
C LEU A 80 -13.69 -4.17 -0.93
N ALA A 81 -14.47 -4.36 0.12
CA ALA A 81 -14.97 -3.31 0.99
C ALA A 81 -14.17 -3.35 2.30
N ALA A 82 -13.11 -2.55 2.40
CA ALA A 82 -12.28 -2.45 3.60
C ALA A 82 -13.12 -2.03 4.81
N GLY A 83 -14.02 -1.06 4.62
CA GLY A 83 -14.90 -0.55 5.68
C GLY A 83 -15.86 -1.60 6.26
N LYS A 84 -16.27 -2.59 5.45
CA LYS A 84 -17.18 -3.67 5.88
C LYS A 84 -16.49 -5.03 5.99
N ARG A 85 -15.18 -5.11 5.76
CA ARG A 85 -14.36 -6.33 5.76
C ARG A 85 -14.92 -7.45 4.86
N LEU A 86 -15.44 -7.07 3.71
CA LEU A 86 -16.07 -7.97 2.74
C LEU A 86 -15.24 -8.05 1.46
N CYS A 87 -15.16 -9.25 0.90
CA CYS A 87 -14.51 -9.59 -0.35
C CYS A 87 -15.53 -10.31 -1.24
N GLU A 88 -15.88 -9.71 -2.36
CA GLU A 88 -16.68 -10.35 -3.40
C GLU A 88 -15.77 -10.69 -4.58
N ILE A 89 -15.83 -11.95 -5.01
CA ILE A 89 -15.08 -12.47 -6.14
C ILE A 89 -16.10 -12.99 -7.14
N ARG A 90 -16.00 -12.53 -8.38
CA ARG A 90 -16.74 -13.05 -9.52
C ARG A 90 -15.74 -13.47 -10.58
N LEU A 91 -15.71 -14.76 -10.91
CA LEU A 91 -14.86 -15.31 -11.97
C LEU A 91 -15.74 -16.06 -12.96
N GLY A 92 -15.77 -15.60 -14.22
CA GLY A 92 -16.67 -16.14 -15.24
C GLY A 92 -18.15 -16.01 -14.83
N GLY A 93 -18.73 -17.09 -14.30
CA GLY A 93 -20.10 -17.16 -13.78
C GLY A 93 -20.23 -17.57 -12.31
N GLU A 94 -19.11 -17.86 -11.63
CA GLU A 94 -19.11 -18.19 -10.21
C GLU A 94 -18.91 -16.93 -9.37
N GLN A 95 -19.69 -16.80 -8.31
CA GLN A 95 -19.61 -15.69 -7.36
C GLN A 95 -19.40 -16.24 -5.95
N GLY A 96 -18.36 -15.76 -5.29
CA GLY A 96 -18.08 -16.00 -3.87
C GLY A 96 -18.08 -14.68 -3.11
N ALA A 97 -18.80 -14.63 -1.99
CA ALA A 97 -18.75 -13.52 -1.05
C ALA A 97 -18.14 -14.03 0.26
N TYR A 98 -17.04 -13.43 0.67
CA TYR A 98 -16.24 -13.86 1.81
C TYR A 98 -15.97 -12.68 2.73
N ILE A 99 -15.96 -12.92 4.04
CA ILE A 99 -15.44 -11.93 4.98
C ILE A 99 -13.93 -12.08 5.12
N PHE A 100 -13.24 -11.04 5.56
CA PHE A 100 -11.77 -11.07 5.68
C PHE A 100 -11.25 -12.18 6.61
N ALA A 101 -12.06 -12.60 7.59
CA ALA A 101 -11.73 -13.72 8.47
C ALA A 101 -11.67 -15.08 7.74
N ASP A 102 -12.29 -15.19 6.58
CA ASP A 102 -12.28 -16.40 5.76
C ASP A 102 -11.14 -16.40 4.73
N LEU A 103 -10.41 -15.29 4.58
CA LEU A 103 -9.24 -15.22 3.71
C LEU A 103 -8.05 -15.83 4.44
N LEU A 104 -7.43 -16.87 3.86
CA LEU A 104 -6.31 -17.59 4.47
C LEU A 104 -4.95 -17.08 4.00
N GLY A 105 -4.87 -16.55 2.77
CA GLY A 105 -3.62 -16.02 2.22
C GLY A 105 -3.70 -15.72 0.73
N ALA A 106 -2.75 -14.95 0.23
CA ALA A 106 -2.66 -14.62 -1.19
C ALA A 106 -1.22 -14.79 -1.72
N GLU A 107 -1.08 -15.51 -2.82
CA GLU A 107 0.19 -15.81 -3.48
C GLU A 107 0.17 -15.33 -4.93
N VAL A 108 1.29 -14.77 -5.40
CA VAL A 108 1.46 -14.43 -6.82
C VAL A 108 2.03 -15.66 -7.51
N GLN A 109 1.35 -16.12 -8.54
CA GLN A 109 1.80 -17.20 -9.40
C GLN A 109 2.03 -16.64 -10.80
N GLY A 110 3.22 -16.83 -11.35
CA GLY A 110 3.48 -16.60 -12.77
C GLY A 110 3.33 -17.92 -13.50
N HIS A 111 2.29 -18.08 -14.31
CA HIS A 111 2.11 -19.27 -15.13
C HIS A 111 1.97 -18.85 -16.60
N ASP A 112 2.79 -19.42 -17.48
CA ASP A 112 2.80 -19.17 -18.94
C ASP A 112 2.74 -17.68 -19.33
N ALA A 113 3.74 -16.91 -18.89
CA ALA A 113 3.88 -15.47 -19.16
C ALA A 113 2.69 -14.58 -18.70
N ARG A 114 1.71 -15.16 -17.99
CA ARG A 114 0.58 -14.45 -17.41
C ARG A 114 0.73 -14.42 -15.89
N TRP A 115 0.59 -13.21 -15.35
CA TRP A 115 0.62 -13.01 -13.91
C TRP A 115 -0.73 -13.36 -13.33
N GLN A 116 -0.74 -14.08 -12.22
CA GLN A 116 -1.97 -14.52 -11.56
C GLN A 116 -1.82 -14.36 -10.05
N VAL A 117 -2.92 -14.13 -9.35
CA VAL A 117 -2.95 -14.12 -7.88
C VAL A 117 -3.87 -15.24 -7.42
N ALA A 118 -3.29 -16.21 -6.72
CA ALA A 118 -4.01 -17.30 -6.07
C ALA A 118 -4.41 -16.85 -4.67
N LEU A 119 -5.71 -16.63 -4.45
CA LEU A 119 -6.30 -16.27 -3.17
C LEU A 119 -6.87 -17.53 -2.51
N LYS A 120 -6.31 -17.90 -1.36
CA LYS A 120 -6.75 -19.03 -0.56
C LYS A 120 -7.88 -18.57 0.36
N VAL A 121 -9.00 -19.27 0.32
CA VAL A 121 -10.20 -18.94 1.10
C VAL A 121 -10.64 -20.18 1.87
N LYS A 122 -11.17 -19.95 3.06
CA LYS A 122 -11.72 -20.97 3.95
C LYS A 122 -13.13 -21.38 3.50
N ASP A 123 -13.22 -21.85 2.26
CA ASP A 123 -14.44 -22.38 1.66
C ASP A 123 -14.20 -23.81 1.17
N ALA A 124 -15.15 -24.70 1.46
CA ALA A 124 -15.09 -26.10 1.05
C ALA A 124 -15.33 -26.28 -0.46
N LYS A 125 -16.05 -25.36 -1.11
CA LYS A 125 -16.33 -25.42 -2.56
C LYS A 125 -15.24 -24.78 -3.41
N HIS A 126 -14.70 -23.65 -2.97
CA HIS A 126 -13.70 -22.87 -3.71
C HIS A 126 -12.52 -22.51 -2.80
N GLN A 127 -11.67 -23.49 -2.52
CA GLN A 127 -10.51 -23.33 -1.63
C GLN A 127 -9.48 -22.32 -2.16
N VAL A 128 -9.36 -22.19 -3.49
CA VAL A 128 -8.39 -21.30 -4.14
C VAL A 128 -9.03 -20.60 -5.33
N TRP A 129 -9.04 -19.27 -5.31
CA TRP A 129 -9.44 -18.43 -6.44
C TRP A 129 -8.20 -17.97 -7.20
N VAL A 130 -8.11 -18.31 -8.48
CA VAL A 130 -6.98 -17.91 -9.34
C VAL A 130 -7.42 -16.72 -10.20
N LEU A 131 -6.85 -15.56 -9.94
CA LEU A 131 -7.21 -14.28 -10.56
C LEU A 131 -6.15 -13.86 -11.58
N PRO A 132 -6.44 -13.86 -12.89
CA PRO A 132 -5.51 -13.38 -13.91
C PRO A 132 -5.24 -11.87 -13.78
N MET A 133 -4.00 -11.46 -13.95
CA MET A 133 -3.55 -10.07 -13.85
C MET A 133 -2.92 -9.61 -15.17
N LEU A 134 -3.11 -8.33 -15.51
CA LEU A 134 -2.56 -7.75 -16.74
C LEU A 134 -1.03 -7.61 -16.70
N GLY A 135 -0.42 -7.65 -15.51
CA GLY A 135 1.03 -7.55 -15.38
C GLY A 135 1.55 -7.76 -13.96
N GLU A 136 2.87 -7.85 -13.84
CA GLU A 136 3.58 -8.14 -12.59
C GLU A 136 3.29 -7.14 -11.48
N ARG A 137 3.31 -5.84 -11.83
CA ARG A 137 3.06 -4.75 -10.88
C ARG A 137 1.67 -4.85 -10.27
N GLN A 138 0.67 -5.17 -11.11
CA GLN A 138 -0.72 -5.34 -10.66
C GLN A 138 -0.84 -6.57 -9.76
N ALA A 139 -0.22 -7.69 -10.12
CA ALA A 139 -0.24 -8.90 -9.29
C ALA A 139 0.41 -8.68 -7.91
N LYS A 140 1.56 -8.00 -7.85
CA LYS A 140 2.23 -7.64 -6.60
C LYS A 140 1.40 -6.69 -5.74
N GLN A 141 0.77 -5.69 -6.37
CA GLN A 141 -0.12 -4.76 -5.70
C GLN A 141 -1.31 -5.48 -5.06
N TRP A 142 -2.01 -6.30 -5.83
CA TRP A 142 -3.19 -7.05 -5.36
C TRP A 142 -2.84 -8.10 -4.31
N ARG A 143 -1.70 -8.79 -4.44
CA ARG A 143 -1.18 -9.66 -3.36
C ARG A 143 -1.08 -8.93 -2.03
N ARG A 144 -0.58 -7.69 -2.07
CA ARG A 144 -0.38 -6.87 -0.87
C ARG A 144 -1.71 -6.41 -0.29
N VAL A 145 -2.65 -5.99 -1.14
CA VAL A 145 -4.02 -5.65 -0.73
C VAL A 145 -4.70 -6.86 -0.08
N PHE A 146 -4.62 -8.06 -0.67
CA PHE A 146 -5.19 -9.26 -0.09
C PHE A 146 -4.50 -9.70 1.21
N LEU A 147 -3.17 -9.60 1.31
CA LEU A 147 -2.47 -9.86 2.57
C LEU A 147 -2.92 -8.90 3.68
N LEU A 148 -3.09 -7.62 3.37
CA LEU A 148 -3.61 -6.65 4.33
C LEU A 148 -5.07 -6.92 4.71
N ALA A 149 -5.88 -7.41 3.76
CA ALA A 149 -7.23 -7.89 4.03
C ALA A 149 -7.23 -9.11 4.97
N VAL A 150 -6.38 -10.11 4.71
CA VAL A 150 -6.18 -11.29 5.59
C VAL A 150 -5.75 -10.88 7.00
N GLU A 151 -4.83 -9.92 7.11
CA GLU A 151 -4.37 -9.38 8.40
C GLU A 151 -5.41 -8.48 9.09
N GLN A 152 -6.56 -8.20 8.44
CA GLN A 152 -7.58 -7.24 8.90
C GLN A 152 -7.03 -5.83 9.17
N ARG A 153 -5.96 -5.46 8.46
CA ARG A 153 -5.24 -4.17 8.58
C ARG A 153 -5.48 -3.23 7.40
N LEU A 154 -6.50 -3.53 6.59
CA LEU A 154 -6.91 -2.73 5.44
C LEU A 154 -7.63 -1.45 5.86
#